data_AF-A0A7Y4VMF6-F1
#
_entry.id   AF-A0A7Y4VMF6-F1
#
_cell.length_a   1.000
_cell.length_b   1.000
_cell.length_c   1.000
_cell.angle_alpha   90.00
_cell.angle_beta   90.00
_cell.angle_gamma   90.00
#
_symmetry.space_group_name_H-M   'P 1'
#
loop_
_entity.id
_entity.type
_entity.pdbx_description
1 polymer ?
#
loop_
_entity_poly.entity_id
_entity_poly.type
_entity_poly.pdbx_seq_one_letter_code
_entity_poly.pdbx_strand_id
1 'polypeptide(L)'
;MAKTIAKPTTEKPAAKKAAPKRAATTKAVDVAKIATSILEKLKSLSIEPTLQAEIEWCLGSYAYDQNPVGLIEATKKSLVVFQSELAKKTKGVTAKFIAEIEKAANA
;
A
#
# COMPACT_ATOMS: atom_id res chain seq x y z
N MET A 1 55.57 0.35 21.99
CA MET A 1 54.89 -0.95 21.87
C MET A 1 53.81 -1.04 22.95
N ALA A 2 52.55 -0.82 22.60
CA ALA A 2 51.42 -1.02 23.51
C ALA A 2 50.47 -2.03 22.84
N LYS A 3 50.38 -3.21 23.43
CA LYS A 3 49.39 -4.23 23.08
C LYS A 3 48.18 -4.01 23.98
N THR A 4 47.01 -3.82 23.41
CA THR A 4 45.77 -4.31 24.05
C THR A 4 44.80 -4.72 22.96
N ILE A 5 44.31 -5.94 23.16
CA ILE A 5 43.47 -6.77 22.32
C ILE A 5 42.01 -6.43 22.59
N ALA A 6 41.19 -6.32 21.55
CA ALA A 6 39.79 -6.74 21.57
C ALA A 6 39.37 -7.10 20.14
N LYS A 7 39.31 -8.41 19.87
CA LYS A 7 38.70 -8.99 18.68
C LYS A 7 37.16 -9.00 18.83
N PRO A 8 36.43 -9.12 17.71
CA PRO A 8 35.00 -8.82 17.56
C PRO A 8 34.11 -10.00 17.97
N THR A 9 32.85 -9.74 18.34
CA THR A 9 31.68 -10.65 18.28
C THR A 9 30.47 -9.83 18.75
N THR A 10 29.45 -9.58 17.93
CA THR A 10 28.24 -10.41 17.98
C THR A 10 27.46 -10.36 16.66
N GLU A 11 27.32 -11.52 16.03
CA GLU A 11 26.28 -11.83 15.05
C GLU A 11 25.10 -12.53 15.75
N LYS A 12 23.85 -12.06 15.47
CA LYS A 12 22.58 -12.83 15.29
C LYS A 12 21.95 -13.52 16.55
N PRO A 13 20.60 -13.81 16.65
CA PRO A 13 19.44 -13.65 15.75
C PRO A 13 18.19 -12.93 16.34
N ALA A 14 17.29 -12.54 15.44
CA ALA A 14 15.82 -12.47 15.57
C ALA A 14 15.17 -12.35 16.97
N ALA A 15 14.65 -11.16 17.28
CA ALA A 15 13.47 -11.02 18.12
C ALA A 15 12.32 -10.46 17.27
N LYS A 16 11.44 -11.38 16.85
CA LYS A 16 10.06 -11.08 16.42
C LYS A 16 9.42 -10.21 17.50
N LYS A 17 9.29 -8.89 17.26
CA LYS A 17 8.25 -8.12 17.93
C LYS A 17 6.93 -8.56 17.30
N ALA A 18 6.21 -9.38 18.04
CA ALA A 18 4.85 -9.78 17.74
C ALA A 18 4.05 -8.53 17.38
N ALA A 19 3.66 -8.44 16.10
CA ALA A 19 2.69 -7.45 15.65
C ALA A 19 1.43 -7.66 16.49
N PRO A 20 0.91 -6.61 17.15
CA PRO A 20 -0.31 -6.76 17.91
C PRO A 20 -1.43 -7.07 16.93
N LYS A 21 -2.02 -8.26 17.04
CA LYS A 21 -3.40 -8.48 16.61
C LYS A 21 -4.26 -7.50 17.39
N ARG A 22 -4.64 -6.39 16.76
CA ARG A 22 -5.81 -5.62 17.18
C ARG A 22 -6.62 -5.30 15.94
N ALA A 23 -7.73 -6.02 15.85
CA ALA A 23 -8.83 -5.73 14.95
C ALA A 23 -9.30 -4.29 15.20
N ALA A 24 -9.20 -3.44 14.19
CA ALA A 24 -9.98 -2.22 14.10
C ALA A 24 -11.23 -2.54 13.26
N THR A 25 -12.27 -3.00 13.94
CA THR A 25 -13.60 -3.18 13.36
C THR A 25 -14.37 -1.87 13.53
N THR A 26 -14.40 -1.00 12.51
CA THR A 26 -15.53 -0.07 12.34
C THR A 26 -15.57 0.58 10.95
N LYS A 27 -16.59 0.16 10.19
CA LYS A 27 -17.26 0.82 9.06
C LYS A 27 -16.82 2.27 8.74
N ALA A 28 -15.82 2.40 7.90
CA ALA A 28 -15.64 3.50 6.97
C ALA A 28 -14.80 2.91 5.84
N VAL A 29 -15.37 2.86 4.62
CA VAL A 29 -14.78 2.38 3.36
C VAL A 29 -13.36 1.82 3.53
N ASP A 30 -13.19 0.50 3.57
CA ASP A 30 -11.87 -0.12 3.78
C ASP A 30 -10.87 0.33 2.69
N VAL A 31 -10.19 1.46 2.91
CA VAL A 31 -9.25 2.07 1.96
C VAL A 31 -8.14 1.06 1.65
N ALA A 32 -7.74 0.26 2.64
CA ALA A 32 -6.82 -0.85 2.45
C ALA A 32 -7.35 -1.89 1.45
N LYS A 33 -8.63 -2.27 1.53
CA LYS A 33 -9.26 -3.24 0.61
C LYS A 33 -9.37 -2.67 -0.80
N ILE A 34 -9.76 -1.40 -0.93
CA ILE A 34 -9.82 -0.72 -2.23
C ILE A 34 -8.43 -0.59 -2.83
N ALA A 35 -7.43 -0.21 -2.04
CA ALA A 35 -6.04 -0.17 -2.47
C ALA A 35 -5.51 -1.53 -2.93
N THR A 36 -5.94 -2.62 -2.29
CA THR A 36 -5.59 -3.98 -2.76
C THR A 36 -6.21 -4.26 -4.13
N SER A 37 -7.50 -3.94 -4.32
CA SER A 37 -8.16 -4.09 -5.63
C SER A 37 -7.56 -3.19 -6.71
N ILE A 38 -7.16 -1.96 -6.36
CA ILE A 38 -6.43 -1.05 -7.24
C ILE A 38 -5.13 -1.69 -7.71
N LEU A 39 -4.33 -2.20 -6.77
CA LEU A 39 -3.05 -2.84 -7.07
C LEU A 39 -3.24 -4.08 -7.95
N GLU A 40 -4.24 -4.91 -7.67
CA GLU A 40 -4.57 -6.08 -8.49
C GLU A 40 -4.99 -5.68 -9.91
N LYS A 41 -5.73 -4.56 -10.04
CA LYS A 41 -6.16 -4.02 -11.33
C LYS A 41 -4.98 -3.44 -12.12
N LEU A 42 -4.12 -2.65 -11.49
CA LEU A 42 -2.88 -2.13 -12.07
C LEU A 42 -1.97 -3.27 -12.54
N LYS A 43 -1.82 -4.34 -11.74
CA LYS A 43 -1.06 -5.54 -12.12
C LYS A 43 -1.67 -6.26 -13.31
N SER A 44 -3.00 -6.45 -13.31
CA SER A 44 -3.73 -7.09 -14.41
C SER A 44 -3.61 -6.31 -15.72
N LEU A 45 -3.58 -4.98 -15.64
CA LEU A 45 -3.42 -4.08 -16.77
C LEU A 45 -1.95 -3.86 -17.15
N SER A 46 -1.01 -4.28 -16.29
CA SER A 46 0.45 -4.13 -16.45
C SER A 46 0.88 -2.68 -16.71
N ILE A 47 0.35 -1.77 -15.90
CA ILE A 47 0.48 -0.31 -16.02
C ILE A 47 0.99 0.30 -14.72
N GLU A 48 1.60 1.48 -14.81
CA GLU A 48 2.03 2.29 -13.67
C GLU A 48 2.73 1.46 -12.56
N PRO A 49 3.88 0.82 -12.87
CA PRO A 49 4.60 -0.02 -11.91
C PRO A 49 5.08 0.76 -10.68
N THR A 50 5.39 2.04 -10.85
CA THR A 50 5.72 2.96 -9.75
C THR A 50 4.56 3.05 -8.75
N LEU A 51 3.34 3.21 -9.27
CA LEU A 51 2.14 3.32 -8.45
C LEU A 51 1.82 2.00 -7.74
N GLN A 52 2.04 0.86 -8.41
CA GLN A 52 1.90 -0.46 -7.78
C GLN A 52 2.83 -0.59 -6.57
N ALA A 53 4.10 -0.20 -6.72
CA ALA A 53 5.08 -0.23 -5.64
C ALA A 53 4.73 0.74 -4.50
N GLU A 54 4.27 1.96 -4.82
CA GLU A 54 3.81 2.92 -3.81
C GLU A 54 2.64 2.36 -2.98
N ILE A 55 1.65 1.74 -3.64
CA ILE A 55 0.48 1.17 -2.96
C ILE A 55 0.87 -0.03 -2.11
N GLU A 56 1.74 -0.90 -2.62
CA GLU A 56 2.22 -2.07 -1.87
C GLU A 56 3.00 -1.63 -0.62
N TRP A 57 3.82 -0.59 -0.75
CA TRP A 57 4.52 0.04 0.38
C TRP A 57 3.54 0.65 1.38
N CYS A 58 2.54 1.41 0.92
CA CYS A 58 1.55 2.04 1.78
C CYS A 58 0.68 1.01 2.52
N LEU A 59 0.31 -0.10 1.86
CA LEU A 59 -0.39 -1.22 2.49
C LEU A 59 0.45 -1.89 3.58
N GLY A 60 1.74 -2.12 3.28
CA GLY A 60 2.69 -2.64 4.26
C GLY A 60 2.78 -1.72 5.47
N SER A 61 3.00 -0.43 5.25
CA SER A 61 3.09 0.59 6.32
C SER A 61 1.80 0.69 7.14
N TYR A 62 0.64 0.68 6.50
CA TYR A 62 -0.66 0.72 7.16
C TYR A 62 -0.90 -0.45 8.10
N ALA A 63 -0.35 -1.64 7.80
CA ALA A 63 -0.43 -2.78 8.70
C ALA A 63 0.35 -2.56 10.02
N TYR A 64 1.36 -1.69 10.03
CA TYR A 64 2.17 -1.37 11.22
C TYR A 64 1.73 -0.10 11.93
N ASP A 65 1.48 0.99 11.18
CA ASP A 65 1.19 2.32 11.72
C ASP A 65 -0.32 2.61 11.80
N GLN A 66 -1.15 1.80 11.13
CA GLN A 66 -2.62 1.99 11.04
C GLN A 66 -3.04 3.37 10.50
N ASN A 67 -2.13 4.09 9.83
CA ASN A 67 -2.38 5.42 9.32
C ASN A 67 -2.85 5.40 7.86
N PRO A 68 -4.11 5.80 7.57
CA PRO A 68 -4.68 5.73 6.23
C PRO A 68 -4.19 6.83 5.29
N VAL A 69 -3.45 7.84 5.76
CA VAL A 69 -3.07 9.02 4.95
C VAL A 69 -2.33 8.63 3.67
N GLY A 70 -1.30 7.78 3.77
CA GLY A 70 -0.54 7.34 2.59
C GLY A 70 -1.37 6.51 1.61
N LEU A 71 -2.29 5.69 2.14
CA LEU A 71 -3.23 4.90 1.34
C LEU A 71 -4.23 5.80 0.60
N ILE A 72 -4.75 6.85 1.23
CA ILE A 72 -5.67 7.81 0.62
C ILE A 72 -4.96 8.58 -0.49
N GLU A 73 -3.73 9.05 -0.28
CA GLU A 73 -2.94 9.72 -1.33
C GLU A 73 -2.65 8.79 -2.51
N ALA A 74 -2.20 7.56 -2.25
CA ALA A 74 -1.96 6.59 -3.30
C ALA A 74 -3.25 6.27 -4.09
N THR A 75 -4.38 6.15 -3.39
CA THR A 75 -5.71 5.95 -4.00
C THR A 75 -6.10 7.13 -4.91
N LYS A 76 -5.85 8.38 -4.48
CA LYS A 76 -6.08 9.59 -5.30
C LYS A 76 -5.22 9.61 -6.56
N LYS A 77 -3.94 9.24 -6.46
CA LYS A 77 -3.07 9.11 -7.64
C LYS A 77 -3.61 8.03 -8.60
N SER A 78 -4.03 6.87 -8.09
CA SER A 78 -4.62 5.80 -8.89
C SER A 78 -5.91 6.21 -9.59
N LEU A 79 -6.74 7.01 -8.94
CA LEU A 79 -7.96 7.56 -9.54
C LEU A 79 -7.64 8.31 -10.85
N VAL A 80 -6.63 9.18 -10.84
CA VAL A 80 -6.24 9.96 -12.03
C VAL A 80 -5.75 9.05 -13.15
N VAL A 81 -4.97 8.02 -12.81
CA VAL A 81 -4.50 7.00 -13.77
C VAL A 81 -5.67 6.23 -14.37
N PHE A 82 -6.58 5.71 -13.55
CA PHE A 82 -7.73 4.95 -14.03
C PHE A 82 -8.71 5.81 -14.83
N GLN A 83 -8.89 7.09 -14.49
CA GLN A 83 -9.69 7.99 -15.33
C GLN A 83 -9.04 8.21 -16.70
N SER A 84 -7.72 8.38 -16.73
CA SER A 84 -6.97 8.50 -17.98
C SER A 84 -7.06 7.23 -18.84
N GLU A 85 -7.06 6.06 -18.21
CA GLU A 85 -7.27 4.78 -18.89
C GLU A 85 -8.71 4.53 -19.31
N LEU A 86 -9.69 4.95 -18.52
CA LEU A 86 -11.09 4.91 -18.90
C LEU A 86 -11.32 5.74 -20.17
N ALA A 87 -10.69 6.92 -20.26
CA ALA A 87 -10.70 7.74 -21.47
C ALA A 87 -10.05 7.04 -22.68
N LYS A 88 -9.00 6.25 -22.44
CA LYS A 88 -8.38 5.36 -23.44
C LYS A 88 -9.19 4.10 -23.74
N LYS A 89 -10.37 3.94 -23.12
CA LYS A 89 -11.24 2.75 -23.19
C LYS A 89 -10.51 1.46 -22.82
N THR A 90 -9.61 1.53 -21.84
CA THR A 90 -8.88 0.34 -21.39
C THR A 90 -9.87 -0.70 -20.85
N LYS A 91 -9.82 -1.90 -21.44
CA LYS A 91 -10.76 -2.98 -21.15
C LYS A 91 -10.56 -3.46 -19.70
N GLY A 92 -11.56 -3.22 -18.85
CA GLY A 92 -11.57 -3.70 -17.47
C GLY A 92 -11.57 -2.62 -16.39
N VAL A 93 -11.41 -1.34 -16.75
CA VAL A 93 -11.69 -0.21 -15.86
C VAL A 93 -13.18 0.13 -16.02
N THR A 94 -13.96 -0.05 -14.96
CA THR A 94 -15.41 0.25 -14.98
C THR A 94 -15.69 1.53 -14.22
N ALA A 95 -16.72 2.27 -14.63
CA ALA A 95 -17.16 3.48 -13.92
C ALA A 95 -17.50 3.19 -12.45
N LYS A 96 -18.02 1.99 -12.16
CA LYS A 96 -18.28 1.51 -10.79
C LYS A 96 -16.99 1.42 -9.97
N PHE A 97 -15.92 0.90 -10.55
CA PHE A 97 -14.63 0.80 -9.89
C PHE A 97 -14.06 2.18 -9.56
N ILE A 98 -14.11 3.12 -10.50
CA ILE A 98 -13.66 4.50 -10.27
C ILE A 98 -14.47 5.17 -9.15
N ALA A 99 -15.79 4.99 -9.13
CA ALA A 99 -16.64 5.53 -8.07
C ALA A 99 -16.30 4.96 -6.68
N GLU A 100 -15.90 3.69 -6.58
CA GLU A 100 -15.42 3.11 -5.32
C GLU A 100 -14.06 3.69 -4.89
N ILE A 101 -13.14 3.91 -5.84
CA ILE A 101 -11.85 4.57 -5.59
C ILE A 101 -12.07 6.02 -5.12
N GLU A 102 -12.95 6.78 -5.79
CA GLU A 102 -13.35 8.13 -5.39
C GLU A 102 -13.91 8.17 -3.96
N LYS A 103 -14.74 7.18 -3.63
CA LYS A 103 -15.32 7.09 -2.29
C LYS A 103 -14.26 6.81 -1.21
N ALA A 104 -13.27 5.96 -1.49
CA ALA A 104 -12.14 5.73 -0.58
C ALA A 104 -11.18 6.92 -0.49
N ALA A 105 -10.99 7.64 -1.60
CA ALA A 105 -10.14 8.83 -1.64
C ALA A 105 -10.72 10.01 -0.82
N ASN A 106 -12.02 10.00 -0.57
CA ASN A 106 -12.75 11.04 0.15
C ASN A 106 -13.26 10.57 1.53
N ALA A 107 -12.79 9.40 2.00
CA ALA A 107 -13.15 8.78 3.26
C ALA A 107 -12.37 9.34 4.45
#